data_AF-A0A970F6P1-F1
#
_entry.id   AF-A0A970F6P1-F1
#
_cell.length_a   1.000
_cell.length_b   1.000
_cell.length_c   1.000
_cell.angle_alpha   90.00
_cell.angle_beta   90.00
_cell.angle_gamma   90.00
#
_symmetry.space_group_name_H-M   'P 1'
#
loop_
_entity.id
_entity.type
_entity.pdbx_description
1 polymer ?
#
loop_
_entity_poly.entity_id
_entity_poly.type
_entity_poly.pdbx_seq_one_letter_code
_entity_poly.pdbx_strand_id
1 'polypeptide(L)'
;MTYNSIRVVKGNGGYGGPLIITPTEQKHKFIYITGGGEKPEIVDKIAELTGMEAVNGFKTSIPDEEIALAIIDCGGTLRCGIYPKKEIPTINIVPTGKSGPLAQYINETIYVSAVGPAQITLANEEETVKAANVEKTPKEAKYDTSKKITEQRAEKSFVAKIGMGAGKVVATFNQSARDGVQTMIHTVIPFMAFVSLLIGVIQGSGVGNYFAKIMTPLAGNIVGLTIIGFVCSLPFLSPLLGPG
;
A
#
# COMPACT_ATOMS: atom_id res chain seq x y z
N MET A 1 -16.56 23.68 20.29
CA MET A 1 -16.82 22.25 20.49
C MET A 1 -15.54 21.64 21.04
N THR A 2 -15.60 20.73 22.01
CA THR A 2 -14.39 20.07 22.54
C THR A 2 -14.12 18.85 21.68
N TYR A 3 -13.03 18.88 20.90
CA TYR A 3 -12.59 17.73 20.11
C TYR A 3 -11.66 16.85 20.95
N ASN A 4 -11.77 15.53 20.80
CA ASN A 4 -10.83 14.60 21.43
C ASN A 4 -9.86 14.04 20.38
N SER A 5 -8.61 13.83 20.80
CA SER A 5 -7.61 13.17 19.98
C SER A 5 -7.80 11.66 20.00
N ILE A 6 -7.56 11.02 18.85
CA ILE A 6 -7.56 9.56 18.72
C ILE A 6 -6.17 9.05 18.35
N ARG A 7 -5.86 7.84 18.83
CA ARG A 7 -4.72 7.06 18.42
C ARG A 7 -5.18 5.90 17.54
N VAL A 8 -4.55 5.75 16.39
CA VAL A 8 -4.88 4.72 15.40
C VAL A 8 -3.66 3.87 15.12
N VAL A 9 -3.76 2.56 15.36
CA VAL A 9 -2.68 1.60 15.11
C VAL A 9 -2.99 0.74 13.89
N LYS A 10 -1.95 0.14 13.27
CA LYS A 10 -2.17 -0.84 12.21
C LYS A 10 -2.84 -2.11 12.76
N GLY A 11 -3.69 -2.72 11.95
CA GLY A 11 -4.20 -4.07 12.23
C GLY A 11 -3.26 -5.16 11.74
N ASN A 12 -3.72 -6.41 11.84
CA ASN A 12 -2.92 -7.57 11.42
C ASN A 12 -2.61 -7.52 9.92
N GLY A 13 -1.34 -7.64 9.55
CA GLY A 13 -0.86 -7.51 8.16
C GLY A 13 -0.94 -6.09 7.59
N GLY A 14 -1.25 -5.08 8.41
CA GLY A 14 -1.22 -3.68 8.05
C GLY A 14 0.19 -3.08 8.06
N TYR A 15 0.30 -1.84 7.61
CA TYR A 15 1.53 -1.05 7.50
C TYR A 15 1.35 0.31 8.17
N GLY A 16 2.44 0.89 8.66
CA GLY A 16 2.48 2.24 9.23
C GLY A 16 1.82 2.40 10.59
N GLY A 17 1.56 3.66 10.96
CA GLY A 17 1.14 4.07 12.29
C GLY A 17 2.18 3.80 13.39
N PRO A 18 1.87 4.10 14.65
CA PRO A 18 0.61 4.70 15.13
C PRO A 18 0.44 6.15 14.64
N LEU A 19 -0.79 6.51 14.26
CA LEU A 19 -1.15 7.90 13.97
C LEU A 19 -1.89 8.48 15.17
N ILE A 20 -1.54 9.71 15.56
CA ILE A 20 -2.31 10.50 16.51
C ILE A 20 -3.00 11.60 15.72
N ILE A 21 -4.33 11.57 15.69
CA ILE A 21 -5.13 12.61 15.03
C ILE A 21 -5.74 13.49 16.10
N THR A 22 -5.41 14.77 16.04
CA THR A 22 -5.96 15.81 16.92
C THR A 22 -6.76 16.78 16.06
N PRO A 23 -8.10 16.72 16.10
CA PRO A 23 -8.93 17.66 15.35
C PRO A 23 -8.77 19.08 15.91
N THR A 24 -8.88 20.07 15.02
CA THR A 24 -8.84 21.50 15.37
C THR A 24 -10.05 22.22 14.78
N GLU A 25 -10.29 23.47 15.15
CA GLU A 25 -11.41 24.24 14.58
C GLU A 25 -11.33 24.39 13.07
N GLN A 26 -10.12 24.40 12.50
CA GLN A 26 -9.91 24.43 11.05
C GLN A 26 -9.99 23.03 10.43
N LYS A 27 -9.44 22.01 11.10
CA LYS A 27 -9.41 20.60 10.66
C LYS A 27 -10.32 19.75 11.55
N HIS A 28 -11.62 19.85 11.33
CA HIS A 28 -12.65 19.13 12.11
C HIS A 28 -13.50 18.18 11.25
N LYS A 29 -13.20 18.06 9.96
CA LYS A 29 -13.91 17.16 9.05
C LYS A 29 -12.98 16.04 8.63
N PHE A 30 -13.53 14.85 8.41
CA PHE A 30 -12.78 13.78 7.79
C PHE A 30 -13.58 13.16 6.67
N ILE A 31 -12.85 12.72 5.64
CA ILE A 31 -13.49 12.14 4.47
C ILE A 31 -13.42 10.62 4.53
N TYR A 32 -14.43 9.95 4.01
CA TYR A 32 -14.37 8.52 3.73
C TYR A 32 -14.70 8.23 2.27
N ILE A 33 -13.85 7.41 1.64
CA ILE A 33 -13.97 6.98 0.24
C ILE A 33 -13.74 5.47 0.19
N THR A 34 -14.82 4.74 0.41
CA THR A 34 -14.88 3.28 0.45
C THR A 34 -15.91 2.74 -0.54
N GLY A 35 -15.63 1.58 -1.14
CA GLY A 35 -16.32 1.02 -2.30
C GLY A 35 -17.85 1.02 -2.17
N GLY A 36 -18.54 1.36 -3.26
CA GLY A 36 -20.00 1.50 -3.27
C GLY A 36 -20.55 2.73 -2.53
N GLY A 37 -19.69 3.55 -1.92
CA GLY A 37 -20.11 4.67 -1.08
C GLY A 37 -20.65 4.25 0.30
N GLU A 38 -20.49 2.96 0.64
CA GLU A 38 -20.84 2.43 1.96
C GLU A 38 -20.00 3.09 3.03
N LYS A 39 -20.63 3.43 4.15
CA LYS A 39 -19.99 4.03 5.31
C LYS A 39 -19.36 2.92 6.17
N PRO A 40 -18.02 2.85 6.28
CA PRO A 40 -17.36 1.85 7.11
C PRO A 40 -17.67 2.06 8.59
N GLU A 41 -17.70 0.99 9.38
CA GLU A 41 -17.95 1.03 10.83
C GLU A 41 -16.98 1.95 11.59
N ILE A 42 -15.73 2.08 11.09
CA ILE A 42 -14.74 2.97 11.70
C ILE A 42 -15.11 4.46 11.60
N VAL A 43 -16.00 4.84 10.66
CA VAL A 43 -16.44 6.23 10.50
C VAL A 43 -17.28 6.66 11.70
N ASP A 44 -18.26 5.86 12.09
CA ASP A 44 -19.11 6.16 13.25
C ASP A 44 -18.28 6.21 14.53
N LYS A 45 -17.41 5.21 14.72
CA LYS A 45 -16.51 5.20 15.88
C LYS A 45 -15.62 6.44 15.95
N ILE A 46 -15.03 6.88 14.83
CA ILE A 46 -14.18 8.08 14.82
C ILE A 46 -15.01 9.33 15.12
N ALA A 47 -16.18 9.47 14.50
CA ALA A 47 -17.06 10.62 14.74
C ALA A 47 -17.50 10.69 16.22
N GLU A 48 -17.88 9.56 16.82
CA GLU A 48 -18.26 9.46 18.23
C GLU A 48 -17.12 9.83 19.17
N LEU A 49 -15.91 9.31 18.92
CA LEU A 49 -14.76 9.57 19.80
C LEU A 49 -14.26 11.01 19.68
N THR A 50 -14.20 11.55 18.47
CA THR A 50 -13.52 12.81 18.18
C THR A 50 -14.45 14.02 18.14
N GLY A 51 -15.74 13.81 17.87
CA GLY A 51 -16.70 14.87 17.57
C GLY A 51 -16.56 15.48 16.16
N MET A 52 -15.74 14.88 15.29
CA MET A 52 -15.55 15.35 13.91
C MET A 52 -16.75 15.04 13.01
N GLU A 53 -16.91 15.84 11.96
CA GLU A 53 -17.92 15.62 10.91
C GLU A 53 -17.39 14.63 9.85
N ALA A 54 -18.14 13.56 9.61
CA ALA A 54 -17.84 12.57 8.59
C ALA A 54 -18.43 12.96 7.22
N VAL A 55 -17.59 13.09 6.20
CA VAL A 55 -17.99 13.51 4.85
C VAL A 55 -17.78 12.38 3.84
N ASN A 56 -18.82 12.05 3.07
CA ASN A 56 -18.71 11.06 2.00
C ASN A 56 -18.06 11.67 0.76
N GLY A 57 -16.79 11.31 0.52
CA GLY A 57 -15.99 11.86 -0.57
C GLY A 57 -16.42 11.42 -1.98
N PHE A 58 -17.37 10.48 -2.12
CA PHE A 58 -17.98 10.16 -3.41
C PHE A 58 -19.16 11.09 -3.77
N LYS A 59 -19.80 11.69 -2.77
CA LYS A 59 -21.00 12.53 -2.96
C LYS A 59 -20.68 14.01 -2.95
N THR A 60 -19.64 14.41 -2.23
CA THR A 60 -19.21 15.80 -2.09
C THR A 60 -17.70 15.87 -1.90
N SER A 61 -17.14 17.06 -2.07
CA SER A 61 -15.73 17.36 -1.79
C SER A 61 -15.66 18.48 -0.76
N ILE A 62 -14.65 18.41 0.11
CA ILE A 62 -14.27 19.49 1.01
C ILE A 62 -12.84 19.95 0.69
N PRO A 63 -12.48 21.22 0.95
CA PRO A 63 -11.12 21.72 0.77
C PRO A 63 -10.12 20.90 1.59
N ASP A 64 -8.92 20.66 1.05
CA ASP A 64 -7.91 19.81 1.68
C ASP A 64 -7.49 20.34 3.06
N GLU A 65 -7.56 21.66 3.26
CA GLU A 65 -7.21 22.36 4.49
C GLU A 65 -8.19 22.08 5.64
N GLU A 66 -9.43 21.68 5.34
CA GLU A 66 -10.45 21.31 6.32
C GLU A 66 -10.39 19.82 6.73
N ILE A 67 -9.61 19.01 5.99
CA ILE A 67 -9.53 17.56 6.18
C ILE A 67 -8.53 17.23 7.29
N ALA A 68 -9.04 16.67 8.39
CA ALA A 68 -8.25 16.14 9.49
C ALA A 68 -7.65 14.76 9.17
N LEU A 69 -8.42 13.90 8.49
CA LEU A 69 -7.96 12.58 8.02
C LEU A 69 -8.79 12.09 6.82
N ALA A 70 -8.25 11.13 6.08
CA ALA A 70 -8.94 10.41 5.01
C ALA A 70 -9.04 8.91 5.33
N ILE A 71 -10.24 8.34 5.15
CA ILE A 71 -10.52 6.90 5.27
C ILE A 71 -10.72 6.31 3.88
N ILE A 72 -10.00 5.24 3.56
CA ILE A 72 -10.03 4.61 2.24
C ILE A 72 -10.06 3.08 2.33
N ASP A 73 -10.38 2.42 1.22
CA ASP A 73 -10.32 0.96 1.04
C ASP A 73 -9.45 0.59 -0.18
N CYS A 74 -8.27 1.19 -0.27
CA CYS A 74 -7.48 1.13 -1.49
C CYS A 74 -6.48 -0.01 -1.46
N GLY A 75 -6.58 -0.94 -2.42
CA GLY A 75 -5.65 -2.07 -2.58
C GLY A 75 -4.27 -1.74 -3.17
N GLY A 76 -3.81 -0.49 -3.10
CA GLY A 76 -2.45 -0.10 -3.55
C GLY A 76 -2.42 0.73 -4.85
N THR A 77 -3.51 1.45 -5.12
CA THR A 77 -3.66 2.26 -6.34
C THR A 77 -3.40 3.74 -6.03
N LEU A 78 -4.29 4.67 -6.43
CA LEU A 78 -4.07 6.11 -6.27
C LEU A 78 -4.39 6.62 -4.87
N ARG A 79 -5.46 6.12 -4.24
CA ARG A 79 -5.94 6.66 -2.95
C ARG A 79 -4.94 6.44 -1.82
N CYS A 80 -4.13 5.38 -1.87
CA CYS A 80 -3.09 5.12 -0.88
C CYS A 80 -2.05 6.25 -0.80
N GLY A 81 -1.72 6.90 -1.92
CA GLY A 81 -0.66 7.91 -1.97
C GLY A 81 -1.14 9.35 -2.21
N ILE A 82 -2.36 9.57 -2.69
CA ILE A 82 -2.84 10.93 -3.01
C ILE A 82 -3.09 11.79 -1.76
N TYR A 83 -3.65 11.20 -0.69
CA TYR A 83 -3.87 11.92 0.57
C TYR A 83 -2.57 12.15 1.33
N PRO A 84 -1.65 11.17 1.45
CA PRO A 84 -0.33 11.43 1.99
C PRO A 84 0.46 12.49 1.22
N LYS A 85 0.36 12.52 -0.12
CA LYS A 85 0.98 13.58 -0.94
C LYS A 85 0.44 14.98 -0.61
N LYS A 86 -0.83 15.07 -0.22
CA LYS A 86 -1.49 16.30 0.24
C LYS A 86 -1.30 16.57 1.74
N GLU A 87 -0.42 15.82 2.40
CA GLU A 87 -0.15 15.91 3.84
C GLU A 87 -1.38 15.62 4.72
N ILE A 88 -2.34 14.83 4.20
CA ILE A 88 -3.52 14.41 4.93
C ILE A 88 -3.28 13.02 5.54
N PRO A 89 -3.39 12.86 6.88
CA PRO A 89 -3.33 11.56 7.53
C PRO A 89 -4.33 10.58 6.94
N THR A 90 -3.89 9.36 6.64
CA THR A 90 -4.66 8.40 5.85
C THR A 90 -4.80 7.06 6.56
N ILE A 91 -6.05 6.64 6.75
CA ILE A 91 -6.44 5.36 7.32
C ILE A 91 -6.96 4.47 6.19
N ASN A 92 -6.35 3.31 6.00
CA ASN A 92 -6.81 2.32 5.04
C ASN A 92 -7.41 1.10 5.76
N ILE A 93 -8.65 0.74 5.42
CA ILE A 93 -9.30 -0.43 6.03
C ILE A 93 -8.78 -1.76 5.47
N VAL A 94 -8.13 -1.73 4.30
CA VAL A 94 -7.48 -2.92 3.72
C VAL A 94 -6.00 -3.00 4.10
N PRO A 95 -5.41 -4.21 4.22
CA PRO A 95 -4.01 -4.41 4.63
C PRO A 95 -3.05 -4.15 3.48
N THR A 96 -2.89 -2.88 3.10
CA THR A 96 -2.04 -2.45 1.99
C THR A 96 -0.86 -1.65 2.53
N GLY A 97 0.35 -1.98 2.08
CA GLY A 97 1.57 -1.25 2.41
C GLY A 97 1.95 -0.19 1.38
N LYS A 98 3.23 0.18 1.36
CA LYS A 98 3.81 1.08 0.35
C LYS A 98 3.67 0.46 -1.06
N SER A 99 2.84 1.07 -1.89
CA SER A 99 2.39 0.50 -3.17
C SER A 99 1.90 1.57 -4.15
N GLY A 100 2.00 1.27 -5.45
CA GLY A 100 1.44 2.11 -6.52
C GLY A 100 2.33 3.29 -6.95
N PRO A 101 1.87 4.11 -7.91
CA PRO A 101 2.68 5.19 -8.52
C PRO A 101 3.03 6.35 -7.57
N LEU A 102 2.37 6.42 -6.41
CA LEU A 102 2.59 7.44 -5.38
C LEU A 102 3.18 6.83 -4.10
N ALA A 103 3.79 5.65 -4.20
CA ALA A 103 4.35 4.91 -3.07
C ALA A 103 5.34 5.74 -2.23
N GLN A 104 6.11 6.64 -2.85
CA GLN A 104 7.07 7.51 -2.16
C GLN A 104 6.45 8.40 -1.06
N TYR A 105 5.16 8.71 -1.15
CA TYR A 105 4.46 9.51 -0.14
C TYR A 105 3.87 8.66 0.99
N ILE A 106 3.85 7.33 0.85
CA ILE A 106 3.30 6.41 1.84
C ILE A 106 4.39 6.06 2.86
N ASN A 107 4.26 6.56 4.09
CA ASN A 107 5.18 6.29 5.19
C ASN A 107 4.43 6.15 6.53
N GLU A 108 5.15 5.70 7.56
CA GLU A 108 4.54 5.34 8.85
C GLU A 108 3.96 6.53 9.63
N THR A 109 4.42 7.75 9.36
CA THR A 109 4.01 8.96 10.09
C THR A 109 2.71 9.58 9.58
N ILE A 110 2.26 9.19 8.38
CA ILE A 110 1.05 9.76 7.74
C ILE A 110 0.04 8.70 7.32
N TYR A 111 0.44 7.42 7.25
CA TYR A 111 -0.38 6.35 6.73
C TYR A 111 -0.45 5.18 7.69
N VAL A 112 -1.65 4.61 7.85
CA VAL A 112 -1.89 3.39 8.63
C VAL A 112 -2.91 2.50 7.93
N SER A 113 -2.68 1.18 7.91
CA SER A 113 -3.55 0.24 7.20
C SER A 113 -4.00 -0.97 8.00
N ALA A 114 -4.95 -1.74 7.44
CA ALA A 114 -5.68 -2.81 8.09
C ALA A 114 -6.47 -2.34 9.33
N VAL A 115 -6.96 -1.10 9.33
CA VAL A 115 -7.62 -0.51 10.51
C VAL A 115 -9.08 -0.93 10.56
N GLY A 116 -9.45 -1.60 11.66
CA GLY A 116 -10.83 -1.82 12.06
C GLY A 116 -11.17 -1.07 13.35
N PRO A 117 -12.37 -1.27 13.92
CA PRO A 117 -12.80 -0.57 15.12
C PRO A 117 -11.85 -0.80 16.30
N ALA A 118 -11.31 -2.01 16.48
CA ALA A 118 -10.42 -2.34 17.59
C ALA A 118 -9.08 -1.58 17.59
N GLN A 119 -8.69 -1.01 16.45
CA GLN A 119 -7.42 -0.30 16.27
C GLN A 119 -7.51 1.20 16.58
N ILE A 120 -8.68 1.70 16.98
CA ILE A 120 -8.95 3.11 17.24
C ILE A 120 -9.26 3.30 18.73
N THR A 121 -8.45 4.09 19.42
CA THR A 121 -8.62 4.42 20.85
C THR A 121 -8.47 5.93 21.07
N LEU A 122 -8.84 6.43 22.25
CA LEU A 122 -8.57 7.82 22.63
C LEU A 122 -7.09 8.00 22.92
N ALA A 123 -6.51 9.14 22.55
CA ALA A 123 -5.07 9.39 22.71
C ALA A 123 -4.63 9.59 24.16
N ASN A 124 -5.58 9.84 25.09
CA ASN A 124 -5.30 10.05 26.53
C ASN A 124 -5.20 8.74 27.32
N GLU A 125 -5.38 7.59 26.68
CA GLU A 125 -5.05 6.30 27.29
C GLU A 125 -3.53 6.09 27.20
N GLU A 126 -2.82 6.49 28.27
CA GLU A 126 -1.42 6.11 28.47
C GLU A 126 -1.28 4.57 28.47
N GLU A 127 -0.39 4.11 27.59
CA GLU A 127 0.28 2.80 27.53
C GLU A 127 -0.41 1.59 28.19
N THR A 128 -1.09 0.77 27.39
CA THR A 128 -0.91 -0.70 27.40
C THR A 128 -1.53 -1.33 26.16
N VAL A 129 -0.80 -1.40 25.05
CA VAL A 129 -1.06 -2.43 24.03
C VAL A 129 0.06 -3.45 24.10
N LYS A 130 0.03 -4.26 25.17
CA LYS A 130 0.58 -5.61 25.10
C LYS A 130 -0.20 -6.34 24.02
N ALA A 131 0.54 -6.98 23.11
CA ALA A 131 0.02 -7.88 22.10
C ALA A 131 -0.87 -8.94 22.78
N ALA A 132 -2.19 -8.73 22.74
CA ALA A 132 -3.16 -9.69 23.21
C ALA A 132 -3.65 -10.51 22.01
N ASN A 133 -2.99 -11.64 21.84
CA ASN A 133 -3.56 -12.84 21.23
C ASN A 133 -4.89 -13.13 21.94
N VAL A 134 -6.03 -13.08 21.26
CA VAL A 134 -7.30 -13.56 21.84
C VAL A 134 -8.04 -14.45 20.86
N GLU A 135 -8.18 -15.67 21.37
CA GLU A 135 -8.84 -16.87 20.92
C GLU A 135 -10.36 -16.70 20.85
N LYS A 136 -11.00 -17.51 19.99
CA LYS A 136 -12.44 -17.56 19.74
C LYS A 136 -13.21 -18.06 20.96
N THR A 137 -14.39 -17.51 21.27
CA THR A 137 -15.68 -18.25 21.26
C THR A 137 -16.90 -17.31 21.47
N PRO A 138 -18.11 -17.71 20.99
CA PRO A 138 -19.23 -16.83 20.66
C PRO A 138 -20.34 -16.79 21.73
N LYS A 139 -21.15 -15.71 21.74
CA LYS A 139 -22.52 -15.74 22.29
C LYS A 139 -23.50 -14.91 21.48
N GLU A 140 -24.63 -15.55 21.20
CA GLU A 140 -25.85 -15.08 20.54
C GLU A 140 -26.61 -14.04 21.40
N ALA A 141 -27.34 -13.11 20.75
CA ALA A 141 -28.76 -12.83 21.05
C ALA A 141 -29.39 -11.77 20.11
N LYS A 142 -30.41 -12.23 19.36
CA LYS A 142 -31.71 -11.63 19.00
C LYS A 142 -31.80 -10.18 18.51
N TYR A 143 -32.22 -10.05 17.25
CA TYR A 143 -32.70 -8.82 16.60
C TYR A 143 -34.22 -8.68 16.70
N ASP A 144 -34.66 -7.45 16.96
CA ASP A 144 -36.05 -7.02 16.85
C ASP A 144 -36.27 -6.24 15.54
N THR A 145 -37.39 -6.52 14.88
CA THR A 145 -37.59 -6.32 13.44
C THR A 145 -38.34 -5.02 13.15
N SER A 146 -37.65 -3.94 12.78
CA SER A 146 -38.31 -2.69 12.34
C SER A 146 -37.40 -1.75 11.54
N LYS A 147 -37.11 -2.09 10.26
CA LYS A 147 -37.35 -1.24 9.05
C LYS A 147 -36.29 -1.35 7.92
N LYS A 148 -36.84 -1.58 6.70
CA LYS A 148 -36.42 -1.23 5.31
C LYS A 148 -35.26 -1.99 4.62
N ILE A 149 -35.61 -3.19 4.11
CA ILE A 149 -35.39 -3.81 2.77
C ILE A 149 -33.99 -3.80 2.09
N THR A 150 -33.05 -2.91 2.39
CA THR A 150 -31.68 -2.98 1.83
C THR A 150 -30.77 -3.94 2.62
N GLU A 151 -31.15 -4.30 3.85
CA GLU A 151 -30.41 -5.22 4.73
C GLU A 151 -30.74 -6.71 4.51
N GLN A 152 -31.78 -7.06 3.74
CA GLN A 152 -32.22 -8.46 3.60
C GLN A 152 -31.41 -9.33 2.64
N ARG A 153 -30.28 -8.84 2.09
CA ARG A 153 -29.33 -9.69 1.34
C ARG A 153 -28.06 -10.07 2.11
N ALA A 154 -27.95 -9.66 3.38
CA ALA A 154 -26.86 -10.05 4.27
C ALA A 154 -27.03 -11.44 4.92
N GLU A 155 -28.15 -12.12 4.70
CA GLU A 155 -28.39 -13.47 5.21
C GLU A 155 -28.19 -14.53 4.11
N LYS A 156 -26.93 -14.68 3.70
CA LYS A 156 -26.23 -15.98 3.63
C LYS A 156 -24.73 -15.73 3.55
N SER A 157 -24.16 -15.66 4.75
CA SER A 157 -22.79 -15.41 5.23
C SER A 157 -21.62 -16.18 4.56
N PHE A 158 -21.77 -16.69 3.34
CA PHE A 158 -20.72 -17.43 2.63
C PHE A 158 -20.29 -16.74 1.33
N VAL A 159 -21.24 -16.26 0.51
CA VAL A 159 -20.92 -15.61 -0.78
C VAL A 159 -20.24 -14.25 -0.57
N ALA A 160 -20.67 -13.47 0.42
CA ALA A 160 -20.01 -12.21 0.77
C ALA A 160 -18.60 -12.43 1.34
N LYS A 161 -18.41 -13.46 2.19
CA LYS A 161 -17.08 -13.83 2.71
C LYS A 161 -16.16 -14.36 1.60
N ILE A 162 -16.68 -15.15 0.67
CA ILE A 162 -15.95 -15.58 -0.53
C ILE A 162 -15.61 -14.37 -1.40
N GLY A 163 -16.55 -13.44 -1.61
CA GLY A 163 -16.32 -12.22 -2.40
C GLY A 163 -15.23 -11.34 -1.79
N MET A 164 -15.23 -11.13 -0.48
CA MET A 164 -14.16 -10.39 0.22
C MET A 164 -12.82 -11.14 0.19
N GLY A 165 -12.82 -12.47 0.35
CA GLY A 165 -11.62 -13.31 0.27
C GLY A 165 -11.01 -13.32 -1.13
N ALA A 166 -11.83 -13.55 -2.16
CA ALA A 166 -11.42 -13.48 -3.56
C ALA A 166 -10.96 -12.07 -3.93
N GLY A 167 -11.63 -11.03 -3.44
CA GLY A 167 -11.23 -9.63 -3.60
C GLY A 167 -9.85 -9.35 -3.02
N LYS A 168 -9.51 -9.92 -1.86
CA LYS A 168 -8.18 -9.79 -1.26
C LYS A 168 -7.10 -10.46 -2.11
N VAL A 169 -7.36 -11.67 -2.61
CA VAL A 169 -6.43 -12.38 -3.50
C VAL A 169 -6.22 -11.59 -4.80
N VAL A 170 -7.31 -11.18 -5.45
CA VAL A 170 -7.25 -10.39 -6.69
C VAL A 170 -6.51 -9.06 -6.47
N ALA A 171 -6.74 -8.39 -5.33
CA ALA A 171 -6.03 -7.18 -4.97
C ALA A 171 -4.52 -7.44 -4.82
N THR A 172 -4.12 -8.53 -4.16
CA THR A 172 -2.70 -8.92 -4.06
C THR A 172 -2.09 -9.17 -5.43
N PHE A 173 -2.74 -9.96 -6.30
CA PHE A 173 -2.23 -10.21 -7.65
C PHE A 173 -2.11 -8.94 -8.49
N ASN A 174 -3.13 -8.07 -8.45
CA ASN A 174 -3.11 -6.79 -9.17
C ASN A 174 -2.01 -5.88 -8.62
N GLN A 175 -1.77 -5.91 -7.31
CA GLN A 175 -0.71 -5.14 -6.68
C GLN A 175 0.67 -5.64 -7.10
N SER A 176 0.93 -6.95 -7.00
CA SER A 176 2.18 -7.54 -7.46
C SER A 176 2.43 -7.31 -8.95
N ALA A 177 1.39 -7.33 -9.78
CA ALA A 177 1.51 -7.01 -11.20
C ALA A 177 1.93 -5.55 -11.43
N ARG A 178 1.35 -4.60 -10.67
CA ARG A 178 1.72 -3.17 -10.76
C ARG A 178 3.14 -2.92 -10.28
N ASP A 179 3.54 -3.56 -9.19
CA ASP A 179 4.90 -3.44 -8.67
C ASP A 179 5.91 -3.99 -9.69
N GLY A 180 5.60 -5.13 -10.32
CA GLY A 180 6.43 -5.69 -11.40
C GLY A 180 6.55 -4.75 -12.61
N VAL A 181 5.45 -4.14 -13.05
CA VAL A 181 5.49 -3.13 -14.13
C VAL A 181 6.34 -1.92 -13.72
N GLN A 182 6.25 -1.48 -12.46
CA GLN A 182 7.09 -0.37 -11.99
C GLN A 182 8.57 -0.73 -11.94
N THR A 183 8.94 -1.95 -11.53
CA THR A 183 10.31 -2.44 -11.62
C THR A 183 10.79 -2.46 -13.08
N MET A 184 9.95 -2.86 -14.03
CA MET A 184 10.30 -2.82 -15.44
C MET A 184 10.57 -1.40 -15.92
N ILE A 185 9.70 -0.44 -15.57
CA ILE A 185 9.80 0.96 -16.01
C ILE A 185 10.99 1.69 -15.39
N HIS A 186 11.21 1.52 -14.09
CA HIS A 186 12.20 2.32 -13.36
C HIS A 186 13.58 1.66 -13.26
N THR A 187 13.68 0.35 -13.44
CA THR A 187 14.95 -0.38 -13.27
C THR A 187 15.37 -1.07 -14.56
N VAL A 188 14.54 -1.96 -15.10
CA VAL A 188 14.95 -2.85 -16.20
C VAL A 188 15.09 -2.10 -17.52
N ILE A 189 14.09 -1.29 -17.91
CA ILE A 189 14.12 -0.55 -19.18
C ILE A 189 15.29 0.45 -19.24
N PRO A 190 15.53 1.30 -18.21
CA PRO A 190 16.69 2.20 -18.21
C PRO A 190 18.02 1.46 -18.29
N PHE A 191 18.16 0.35 -17.56
CA PHE A 191 19.34 -0.50 -17.62
C PHE A 191 19.55 -1.08 -19.03
N MET A 192 18.50 -1.65 -19.63
CA MET A 192 18.56 -2.18 -21.00
C MET A 192 18.88 -1.09 -22.03
N ALA A 193 18.36 0.12 -21.86
CA ALA A 193 18.68 1.27 -22.72
C ALA A 193 20.15 1.70 -22.59
N PHE A 194 20.71 1.67 -21.39
CA PHE A 194 22.13 1.92 -21.18
C PHE A 194 23.01 0.84 -21.82
N VAL A 195 22.68 -0.44 -21.61
CA VAL A 195 23.42 -1.57 -22.22
C VAL A 195 23.34 -1.53 -23.75
N SER A 196 22.17 -1.20 -24.32
CA SER A 196 22.01 -1.10 -25.77
C SER A 196 22.83 0.04 -26.37
N LEU A 197 22.95 1.18 -25.68
CA LEU A 197 23.84 2.26 -26.07
C LEU A 197 25.30 1.81 -26.08
N LEU A 198 25.77 1.13 -25.03
CA LEU A 198 27.13 0.61 -24.96
C LEU A 198 27.43 -0.38 -26.10
N ILE A 199 26.52 -1.33 -26.36
CA ILE A 199 26.64 -2.27 -27.48
C ILE A 199 26.70 -1.51 -28.81
N GLY A 200 25.85 -0.49 -28.99
CA GLY A 200 25.85 0.36 -30.19
C GLY A 200 27.19 1.06 -30.42
N VAL A 201 27.80 1.62 -29.36
CA VAL A 201 29.13 2.25 -29.44
C VAL A 201 30.21 1.20 -29.75
N ILE A 202 30.17 0.02 -29.11
CA ILE A 202 31.16 -1.05 -29.33
C ILE A 202 31.11 -1.57 -30.78
N GLN A 203 29.91 -1.74 -31.33
CA GLN A 203 29.71 -2.17 -32.71
C GLN A 203 30.10 -1.06 -33.69
N GLY A 204 29.66 0.18 -33.46
CA GLY A 204 29.94 1.33 -34.33
C GLY A 204 31.41 1.75 -34.36
N SER A 205 32.13 1.62 -33.23
CA SER A 205 33.57 1.93 -33.14
C SER A 205 34.48 0.81 -33.66
N GLY A 206 33.95 -0.40 -33.87
CA GLY A 206 34.74 -1.57 -34.27
C GLY A 206 35.62 -2.16 -33.15
N VAL A 207 35.59 -1.61 -31.93
CA VAL A 207 36.29 -2.15 -30.76
C VAL A 207 35.87 -3.59 -30.47
N GLY A 208 34.59 -3.91 -30.70
CA GLY A 208 34.08 -5.27 -30.55
C GLY A 208 34.79 -6.30 -31.45
N ASN A 209 35.13 -5.92 -32.68
CA ASN A 209 35.83 -6.81 -33.63
C ASN A 209 37.30 -7.04 -33.22
N TYR A 210 37.93 -6.01 -32.66
CA TYR A 210 39.29 -6.13 -32.12
C TYR A 210 39.31 -7.05 -30.89
N PHE A 211 38.39 -6.85 -29.96
CA PHE A 211 38.25 -7.68 -28.77
C PHE A 211 37.90 -9.14 -29.13
N ALA A 212 37.01 -9.34 -30.11
CA ALA A 212 36.65 -10.67 -30.60
C ALA A 212 37.87 -11.46 -31.09
N LYS A 213 38.79 -10.84 -31.85
CA LYS A 213 40.02 -11.51 -32.31
C LYS A 213 40.92 -12.00 -31.17
N ILE A 214 40.97 -11.28 -30.05
CA ILE A 214 41.72 -11.68 -28.84
C ILE A 214 41.01 -12.83 -28.12
N MET A 215 39.67 -12.82 -28.11
CA MET A 215 38.85 -13.83 -27.44
C MET A 215 38.71 -15.14 -28.23
N THR A 216 38.76 -15.12 -29.58
CA THR A 216 38.64 -16.31 -30.44
C THR A 216 39.54 -17.49 -30.03
N PRO A 217 40.85 -17.32 -29.78
CA PRO A 217 41.70 -18.45 -29.36
C PRO A 217 41.33 -19.01 -27.97
N LEU A 218 40.79 -18.18 -27.07
CA LEU A 218 40.31 -18.64 -25.76
C LEU A 218 38.96 -19.36 -25.88
N ALA A 219 38.05 -18.89 -26.72
CA ALA A 219 36.77 -19.54 -26.96
C ALA A 219 36.90 -20.88 -27.73
N GLY A 220 37.97 -21.05 -28.51
CA GLY A 220 38.26 -22.27 -29.26
C GLY A 220 38.86 -23.41 -28.44
N ASN A 221 39.15 -23.21 -27.15
CA ASN A 221 39.69 -24.23 -26.25
C ASN A 221 38.78 -24.42 -25.03
N ILE A 222 38.49 -25.67 -24.64
CA ILE A 222 37.65 -26.05 -23.50
C ILE A 222 38.09 -25.34 -22.20
N VAL A 223 39.40 -25.23 -21.97
CA VAL A 223 39.94 -24.55 -20.78
C VAL A 223 39.65 -23.05 -20.83
N GLY A 224 39.84 -22.42 -21.99
CA GLY A 224 39.56 -20.99 -22.17
C GLY A 224 38.06 -20.67 -22.07
N LEU A 225 37.21 -21.54 -22.61
CA LEU A 225 35.75 -21.42 -22.50
C LEU A 225 35.28 -21.54 -21.04
N THR A 226 35.92 -22.42 -20.24
CA THR A 226 35.64 -22.57 -18.81
C THR A 226 36.05 -21.32 -18.03
N ILE A 227 37.21 -20.73 -18.34
CA ILE A 227 37.66 -19.47 -17.73
C ILE A 227 36.74 -18.31 -18.10
N ILE A 228 36.34 -18.21 -19.38
CA ILE A 228 35.39 -17.17 -19.83
C ILE A 228 34.05 -17.34 -19.11
N GLY A 229 33.51 -18.56 -19.02
CA GLY A 229 32.27 -18.84 -18.31
C GLY A 229 32.36 -18.48 -16.82
N PHE A 230 33.48 -18.81 -16.17
CA PHE A 230 33.72 -18.42 -14.78
C PHE A 230 33.74 -16.91 -14.60
N VAL A 231 34.52 -16.18 -15.41
CA VAL A 231 34.60 -14.70 -15.34
C VAL A 231 33.26 -14.04 -15.64
N CYS A 232 32.52 -14.50 -16.65
CA CYS A 232 31.19 -13.96 -16.99
C CYS A 232 30.11 -14.29 -15.94
N SER A 233 30.31 -15.34 -15.14
CA SER A 233 29.39 -15.72 -14.06
C SER A 233 29.59 -14.91 -12.77
N LEU A 234 30.74 -14.24 -12.62
CA LEU A 234 31.01 -13.44 -11.45
C LEU A 234 30.14 -12.16 -11.49
N PRO A 235 29.32 -11.90 -10.46
CA PRO A 235 28.34 -10.81 -10.47
C PRO A 235 28.97 -9.44 -10.24
N PHE A 236 30.14 -9.16 -10.84
CA PHE A 236 30.89 -7.90 -10.66
C PHE A 236 30.14 -6.66 -11.15
N LEU A 237 29.22 -6.85 -12.10
CA LEU A 237 28.41 -5.75 -12.63
C LEU A 237 27.17 -5.47 -11.77
N SER A 238 26.77 -6.38 -10.87
CA SER A 238 25.59 -6.17 -10.01
C SER A 238 25.75 -5.00 -9.03
N PRO A 239 26.93 -4.79 -8.39
CA PRO A 239 27.16 -3.62 -7.54
C PRO A 239 27.44 -2.32 -8.31
N LEU A 240 27.91 -2.42 -9.57
CA LEU A 240 28.31 -1.26 -10.37
C LEU A 240 27.14 -0.66 -11.16
N LEU A 241 26.14 -1.48 -11.51
CA LEU A 241 25.04 -1.11 -12.40
C LEU A 241 23.67 -0.97 -11.71
N GLY A 242 23.61 -1.07 -10.38
CA GLY A 242 22.37 -0.81 -9.62
C GLY A 242 22.62 -0.25 -8.22
N PRO A 243 21.88 0.78 -7.78
CA PRO A 243 21.59 0.92 -6.36
C PRO A 243 20.69 -0.26 -5.95
N GLY A 244 20.99 -0.89 -4.80
CA GLY A 244 20.17 -1.98 -4.26
C GLY A 244 18.70 -1.62 -4.12
#